data_AF-A0A6P9CNS0-F1
#
_entry.id   AF-A0A6P9CNS0-F1
#
_cell.length_a   1.000
_cell.length_b   1.000
_cell.length_c   1.000
_cell.angle_alpha   90.00
_cell.angle_beta   90.00
_cell.angle_gamma   90.00
#
_symmetry.space_group_name_H-M   'P 1'
#
loop_
_entity.id
_entity.type
_entity.pdbx_description
1 polymer ?
#
loop_
_entity_poly.entity_id
_entity_poly.type
_entity_poly.pdbx_seq_one_letter_code
_entity_poly.pdbx_strand_id
1 'polypeptide(L)'
;MEALGEKAASAARGLLRLPGAEGRPGSCGGPGEAVCWPPVGRVSGSAMADEESERDSVHTGESHEGAEELHVELAQLSTEQLVALVEDNSHTNSMLKIETEMFEKFFSRVEPKDLGAERHGSSLDLGQAPYPRSRRKSKSRITTDRVICLTVEQKCDLVQRELEETKEDLQLLKENSERTLQNYLAILEEADIRLVEIKRAMIEFDKDIVKTITKKKGSVIASDKVLRYLEDWIRSRDVMKEKIHLKNDSLKVQKKKMQMQLKQKEELGEALHEVDFQQLKIENAQFLEKIDERNQELLQLKLTVGNTLQILNFYKRKLHYATAMATYLVRDIAQRKESLEKIAREAILVEEERVKAEVLNKKLRRQLAEYKVPPVLNYVHEKVAVHDLENSLRIWERKVEIVEGL
;
A
#
# COMPACT_ATOMS: atom_id res chain seq x y z
N MET A 1 15.73 -22.34 9.22
CA MET A 1 14.28 -22.52 9.47
C MET A 1 13.56 -23.35 8.38
N GLU A 2 14.26 -23.84 7.34
CA GLU A 2 13.61 -24.65 6.29
C GLU A 2 13.58 -26.17 6.57
N ALA A 3 14.42 -26.68 7.47
CA ALA A 3 14.52 -28.13 7.74
C ALA A 3 13.39 -28.72 8.63
N LEU A 4 12.51 -27.88 9.17
CA LEU A 4 11.36 -28.31 9.99
C LEU A 4 10.05 -28.38 9.19
N GLY A 5 10.00 -27.81 7.98
CA GLY A 5 8.83 -27.85 7.10
C GLY A 5 8.67 -29.17 6.34
N GLU A 6 9.77 -29.84 5.97
CA GLU A 6 9.70 -31.06 5.14
C GLU A 6 9.30 -32.32 5.91
N LYS A 7 9.51 -32.37 7.23
CA LYS A 7 9.11 -33.53 8.05
C LYS A 7 7.59 -33.63 8.29
N ALA A 8 6.85 -32.52 8.16
CA ALA A 8 5.39 -32.53 8.28
C ALA A 8 4.71 -32.99 6.97
N ALA A 9 5.31 -32.70 5.80
CA ALA A 9 4.76 -33.07 4.49
C ALA A 9 4.96 -34.56 4.11
N SER A 10 5.88 -35.26 4.79
CA SER A 10 6.10 -36.70 4.58
C SER A 10 5.15 -37.59 5.41
N ALA A 11 4.56 -37.08 6.49
CA ALA A 11 3.66 -37.85 7.36
C ALA A 11 2.22 -37.94 6.81
N ALA A 12 1.80 -36.99 5.96
CA ALA A 12 0.44 -36.93 5.41
C ALA A 12 0.21 -37.82 4.17
N ARG A 13 1.27 -38.38 3.56
CA ARG A 13 1.16 -39.22 2.35
C ARG A 13 1.07 -40.73 2.61
N GLY A 14 1.05 -41.15 3.87
CA GLY A 14 1.19 -42.57 4.27
C GLY A 14 -0.09 -43.35 4.59
N LEU A 15 -1.29 -42.76 4.53
CA LEU A 15 -2.49 -43.37 5.14
C LEU A 15 -3.67 -43.67 4.21
N LEU A 16 -3.49 -43.66 2.89
CA LEU A 16 -4.50 -44.16 1.95
C LEU A 16 -3.88 -45.17 0.98
N ARG A 17 -3.69 -46.39 1.46
CA ARG A 17 -3.50 -47.56 0.59
C ARG A 17 -4.08 -48.79 1.27
N LEU A 18 -5.33 -49.12 0.94
CA LEU A 18 -5.86 -50.47 1.11
C LEU A 18 -5.77 -51.22 -0.23
N PRO A 19 -5.49 -52.54 -0.21
CA PRO A 19 -5.18 -53.31 -1.40
C PRO A 19 -6.43 -53.95 -2.03
N GLY A 20 -6.42 -54.01 -3.37
CA GLY A 20 -6.86 -55.15 -4.20
C GLY A 20 -8.26 -55.72 -4.01
N ALA A 21 -9.15 -55.39 -4.95
CA ALA A 21 -10.19 -56.31 -5.41
C ALA A 21 -10.13 -56.38 -6.94
N GLU A 22 -9.58 -57.48 -7.45
CA GLU A 22 -9.71 -57.87 -8.85
C GLU A 22 -11.17 -58.26 -9.14
N GLY A 23 -11.73 -57.74 -10.23
CA GLY A 23 -13.04 -58.11 -10.73
C GLY A 23 -13.13 -57.89 -12.24
N ARG A 24 -13.16 -58.99 -12.99
CA ARG A 24 -13.34 -59.08 -14.45
C ARG A 24 -14.70 -58.53 -14.92
N PRO A 25 -14.85 -58.24 -16.23
CA PRO A 25 -16.00 -57.51 -16.77
C PRO A 25 -17.19 -58.45 -17.05
N GLY A 26 -18.39 -58.00 -16.70
CA GLY A 26 -19.66 -58.64 -17.04
C GLY A 26 -20.63 -57.60 -17.59
N SER A 27 -20.83 -57.65 -18.91
CA SER A 27 -21.83 -56.91 -19.66
C SER A 27 -23.21 -57.53 -19.47
N CYS A 28 -24.23 -56.69 -19.20
CA CYS A 28 -25.68 -56.79 -19.46
C CYS A 28 -26.27 -55.47 -18.89
N GLY A 29 -27.12 -54.66 -19.51
CA GLY A 29 -28.04 -54.85 -20.62
C GLY A 29 -29.41 -54.23 -20.29
N GLY A 30 -29.48 -52.91 -20.06
CA GLY A 30 -30.67 -52.00 -20.11
C GLY A 30 -31.83 -52.21 -19.11
N PRO A 31 -32.87 -51.32 -19.11
CA PRO A 31 -32.94 -49.93 -19.54
C PRO A 31 -33.21 -48.95 -18.35
N GLY A 32 -33.18 -47.65 -18.62
CA GLY A 32 -33.12 -46.59 -17.60
C GLY A 32 -34.35 -46.43 -16.71
N GLU A 33 -34.08 -46.30 -15.41
CA GLU A 33 -34.98 -45.67 -14.45
C GLU A 33 -34.56 -44.21 -14.27
N ALA A 34 -35.38 -43.32 -14.81
CA ALA A 34 -35.29 -41.89 -14.61
C ALA A 34 -35.62 -41.57 -13.14
N VAL A 35 -34.70 -40.88 -12.47
CA VAL A 35 -34.94 -40.25 -11.17
C VAL A 35 -35.96 -39.13 -11.39
N CYS A 36 -37.21 -39.36 -10.99
CA CYS A 36 -38.26 -38.36 -10.94
C CYS A 36 -37.91 -37.26 -9.94
N TRP A 37 -37.58 -36.07 -10.45
CA TRP A 37 -37.75 -34.82 -9.72
C TRP A 37 -39.24 -34.45 -9.76
N PRO A 38 -39.83 -33.93 -8.67
CA PRO A 38 -41.24 -33.57 -8.66
C PRO A 38 -41.52 -32.43 -9.66
N PRO A 39 -42.65 -32.47 -10.39
CA PRO A 39 -43.00 -31.41 -11.33
C PRO A 39 -43.45 -30.15 -10.58
N VAL A 40 -42.97 -29.01 -11.09
CA VAL A 40 -43.43 -27.66 -10.73
C VAL A 40 -44.95 -27.59 -10.93
N GLY A 41 -45.67 -27.35 -9.83
CA GLY A 41 -47.12 -27.27 -9.79
C GLY A 41 -47.64 -26.14 -10.68
N ARG A 42 -48.49 -26.53 -11.62
CA ARG A 42 -49.35 -25.68 -12.45
C ARG A 42 -50.40 -25.01 -11.54
N VAL A 43 -50.39 -23.69 -11.47
CA VAL A 43 -51.41 -22.90 -10.79
C VAL A 43 -52.71 -23.00 -11.60
N SER A 44 -53.69 -23.73 -11.07
CA SER A 44 -55.08 -23.71 -11.54
C SER A 44 -55.82 -22.58 -10.82
N GLY A 45 -56.32 -21.62 -11.60
CA GLY A 45 -57.23 -20.59 -11.10
C GLY A 45 -58.53 -21.21 -10.60
N SER A 46 -58.98 -20.76 -9.44
CA SER A 46 -60.36 -20.91 -8.98
C SER A 46 -60.87 -19.53 -8.60
N ALA A 47 -61.93 -19.13 -9.30
CA ALA A 47 -62.68 -17.92 -9.04
C ALA A 47 -63.51 -18.06 -7.76
N MET A 48 -63.47 -17.04 -6.91
CA MET A 48 -64.52 -16.64 -5.96
C MET A 48 -64.34 -15.13 -5.79
N ALA A 49 -65.21 -14.35 -6.43
CA ALA A 49 -66.46 -13.83 -5.89
C ALA A 49 -66.21 -12.47 -5.23
N ASP A 50 -66.69 -11.45 -5.93
CA ASP A 50 -66.69 -10.05 -5.56
C ASP A 50 -67.39 -9.85 -4.21
N GLU A 51 -66.70 -9.21 -3.27
CA GLU A 51 -67.34 -8.37 -2.26
C GLU A 51 -66.64 -7.02 -2.25
N GLU A 52 -67.43 -6.01 -2.62
CA GLU A 52 -67.10 -4.59 -2.57
C GLU A 52 -66.60 -4.21 -1.17
N SER A 53 -65.38 -3.69 -1.10
CA SER A 53 -64.94 -2.89 0.04
C SER A 53 -64.42 -1.56 -0.51
N GLU A 54 -65.23 -0.54 -0.24
CA GLU A 54 -65.00 0.87 -0.51
C GLU A 54 -63.57 1.26 -0.18
N ARG A 55 -62.76 1.49 -1.23
CA ARG A 55 -61.53 2.28 -1.08
C ARG A 55 -61.95 3.73 -1.20
N ASP A 56 -61.96 4.42 -0.07
CA ASP A 56 -62.00 5.87 -0.02
C ASP A 56 -60.89 6.43 -0.92
N SER A 57 -61.32 7.00 -2.05
CA SER A 57 -60.50 7.80 -2.94
C SER A 57 -60.13 9.06 -2.18
N VAL A 58 -58.96 9.06 -1.54
CA VAL A 58 -58.31 10.30 -1.14
C VAL A 58 -57.82 10.96 -2.42
N HIS A 59 -58.61 11.92 -2.87
CA HIS A 59 -58.40 12.74 -4.04
C HIS A 59 -57.14 13.60 -3.84
N THR A 60 -55.97 13.10 -4.22
CA THR A 60 -54.78 13.94 -4.42
C THR A 60 -54.93 14.60 -5.80
N GLY A 61 -55.50 15.80 -5.82
CA GLY A 61 -55.70 16.62 -7.03
C GLY A 61 -54.43 17.03 -7.77
N GLU A 62 -53.25 16.52 -7.40
CA GLU A 62 -51.97 16.71 -8.07
C GLU A 62 -51.63 15.56 -9.05
N SER A 63 -52.43 14.49 -9.11
CA SER A 63 -52.10 13.26 -9.87
C SER A 63 -52.56 13.27 -11.34
N HIS A 64 -53.54 14.11 -11.69
CA HIS A 64 -54.18 14.07 -13.02
C HIS A 64 -53.38 14.83 -14.10
N GLU A 65 -52.69 15.91 -13.74
CA GLU A 65 -51.83 16.66 -14.67
C GLU A 65 -50.55 15.89 -15.01
N GLY A 66 -49.92 15.23 -14.02
CA GLY A 66 -48.72 14.42 -14.25
C GLY A 66 -48.97 13.14 -15.05
N ALA A 67 -50.18 12.58 -15.02
CA ALA A 67 -50.53 11.39 -15.80
C ALA A 67 -50.68 11.70 -17.31
N GLU A 68 -51.23 12.87 -17.65
CA GLU A 68 -51.35 13.31 -19.06
C GLU A 68 -49.98 13.71 -19.65
N GLU A 69 -49.11 14.37 -18.87
CA GLU A 69 -47.73 14.71 -19.30
C GLU A 69 -46.87 13.45 -19.57
N LEU A 70 -46.92 12.46 -18.67
CA LEU A 70 -46.18 11.20 -18.85
C LEU A 70 -46.64 10.43 -20.10
N HIS A 71 -47.94 10.47 -20.41
CA HIS A 71 -48.48 9.86 -21.62
C HIS A 71 -47.96 10.51 -22.91
N VAL A 72 -47.74 11.82 -22.89
CA VAL A 72 -47.18 12.58 -24.02
C VAL A 72 -45.68 12.31 -24.18
N GLU A 73 -44.92 12.19 -23.08
CA GLU A 73 -43.50 11.84 -23.10
C GLU A 73 -43.25 10.39 -23.55
N LEU A 74 -44.04 9.43 -23.05
CA LEU A 74 -43.97 8.03 -23.45
C LEU A 74 -44.30 7.81 -24.93
N ALA A 75 -45.19 8.64 -25.50
CA ALA A 75 -45.55 8.59 -26.92
C ALA A 75 -44.46 9.13 -27.86
N GLN A 76 -43.48 9.86 -27.34
CA GLN A 76 -42.35 10.42 -28.12
C GLN A 76 -41.12 9.50 -28.12
N LEU A 77 -41.09 8.46 -27.29
CA LEU A 77 -39.98 7.50 -27.16
C LEU A 77 -40.03 6.42 -28.25
N SER A 78 -38.86 5.97 -28.70
CA SER A 78 -38.76 4.82 -29.60
C SER A 78 -39.12 3.51 -28.87
N THR A 79 -39.46 2.47 -29.63
CA THR A 79 -39.74 1.14 -29.06
C THR A 79 -38.56 0.58 -28.26
N GLU A 80 -37.33 0.87 -28.67
CA GLU A 80 -36.11 0.47 -27.94
C GLU A 80 -35.98 1.21 -26.61
N GLN A 81 -36.31 2.51 -26.58
CA GLN A 81 -36.29 3.32 -25.36
C GLN A 81 -37.39 2.90 -24.37
N LEU A 82 -38.56 2.50 -24.87
CA LEU A 82 -39.65 1.97 -24.04
C LEU A 82 -39.29 0.62 -23.41
N VAL A 83 -38.62 -0.27 -24.15
CA VAL A 83 -38.14 -1.55 -23.60
C VAL A 83 -37.12 -1.31 -22.50
N ALA A 84 -36.13 -0.45 -22.72
CA ALA A 84 -35.14 -0.09 -21.70
C ALA A 84 -35.80 0.48 -20.44
N LEU A 85 -36.79 1.38 -20.60
CA LEU A 85 -37.53 1.95 -19.47
C LEU A 85 -38.33 0.90 -18.68
N VAL A 86 -38.91 -0.10 -19.36
CA VAL A 86 -39.63 -1.21 -18.70
C VAL A 86 -38.67 -2.11 -17.94
N GLU A 87 -37.49 -2.41 -18.50
CA GLU A 87 -36.44 -3.18 -17.82
C GLU A 87 -35.92 -2.45 -16.57
N ASP A 88 -35.62 -1.16 -16.70
CA ASP A 88 -35.20 -0.31 -15.58
C ASP A 88 -36.28 -0.27 -14.49
N ASN A 89 -37.55 -0.06 -14.86
CA ASN A 89 -38.65 -0.08 -13.91
C ASN A 89 -38.88 -1.46 -13.28
N SER A 90 -38.64 -2.54 -14.01
CA SER A 90 -38.70 -3.90 -13.46
C SER A 90 -37.61 -4.10 -12.41
N HIS A 91 -36.40 -3.62 -12.69
CA HIS A 91 -35.27 -3.69 -11.78
C HIS A 91 -35.51 -2.85 -10.51
N THR A 92 -35.98 -1.61 -10.64
CA THR A 92 -36.31 -0.76 -9.49
C THR A 92 -37.43 -1.37 -8.64
N ASN A 93 -38.47 -1.92 -9.26
CA ASN A 93 -39.52 -2.64 -8.53
C ASN A 93 -38.99 -3.88 -7.81
N SER A 94 -38.05 -4.62 -8.40
CA SER A 94 -37.41 -5.76 -7.73
C SER A 94 -36.62 -5.30 -6.49
N MET A 95 -35.89 -4.18 -6.59
CA MET A 95 -35.15 -3.61 -5.47
C MET A 95 -36.07 -3.15 -4.34
N LEU A 96 -37.16 -2.45 -4.68
CA LEU A 96 -38.16 -2.01 -3.70
C LEU A 96 -38.86 -3.19 -3.00
N LYS A 97 -39.11 -4.30 -3.71
CA LYS A 97 -39.63 -5.53 -3.10
C LYS A 97 -38.67 -6.09 -2.06
N ILE A 98 -37.38 -6.19 -2.38
CA ILE A 98 -36.36 -6.68 -1.44
C ILE A 98 -36.27 -5.76 -0.21
N GLU A 99 -36.29 -4.44 -0.43
CA GLU A 99 -36.30 -3.44 0.65
C GLU A 99 -37.55 -3.61 1.54
N THR A 100 -38.72 -3.79 0.94
CA THR A 100 -39.99 -3.98 1.67
C THR A 100 -40.00 -5.28 2.46
N GLU A 101 -39.55 -6.39 1.87
CA GLU A 101 -39.44 -7.69 2.57
C GLU A 101 -38.49 -7.62 3.77
N MET A 102 -37.38 -6.89 3.63
CA MET A 102 -36.43 -6.67 4.73
C MET A 102 -37.04 -5.83 5.84
N PHE A 103 -37.76 -4.76 5.51
CA PHE A 103 -38.47 -3.96 6.50
C PHE A 103 -39.61 -4.72 7.18
N GLU A 104 -40.35 -5.55 6.45
CA GLU A 104 -41.41 -6.41 7.01
C GLU A 104 -40.83 -7.43 7.99
N LYS A 105 -39.67 -8.04 7.67
CA LYS A 105 -38.97 -8.96 8.57
C LYS A 105 -38.54 -8.27 9.86
N PHE A 106 -37.92 -7.10 9.74
CA PHE A 106 -37.54 -6.30 10.91
C PHE A 106 -38.76 -5.90 11.74
N PHE A 107 -39.81 -5.40 11.08
CA PHE A 107 -41.02 -4.97 11.75
C PHE A 107 -41.68 -6.14 12.50
N SER A 108 -41.76 -7.32 11.88
CA SER A 108 -42.31 -8.53 12.49
C SER A 108 -41.51 -9.02 13.71
N ARG A 109 -40.21 -8.70 13.78
CA ARG A 109 -39.34 -9.02 14.93
C ARG A 109 -39.47 -7.98 16.06
N VAL A 110 -39.62 -6.70 15.70
CA VAL A 110 -39.66 -5.57 16.64
C VAL A 110 -41.05 -5.32 17.23
N GLU A 111 -42.12 -5.69 16.52
CA GLU A 111 -43.47 -5.61 17.07
C GLU A 111 -43.58 -6.55 18.27
N PRO A 112 -43.87 -6.04 19.48
CA PRO A 112 -44.14 -6.90 20.63
C PRO A 112 -45.31 -7.80 20.26
N LYS A 113 -45.14 -9.12 20.35
CA LYS A 113 -46.24 -10.09 20.34
C LYS A 113 -47.11 -9.99 21.62
N ASP A 114 -47.37 -8.78 22.08
CA ASP A 114 -48.30 -8.48 23.15
C ASP A 114 -49.65 -8.18 22.53
N LEU A 115 -50.47 -9.22 22.48
CA LEU A 115 -51.92 -9.27 22.67
C LEU A 115 -52.56 -10.34 21.75
N GLY A 116 -52.45 -11.60 22.18
CA GLY A 116 -53.47 -12.60 21.84
C GLY A 116 -52.99 -13.92 21.26
N ALA A 117 -52.35 -14.76 22.07
CA ALA A 117 -52.31 -16.20 21.82
C ALA A 117 -52.10 -17.01 23.11
N GLU A 118 -53.02 -16.87 24.08
CA GLU A 118 -53.21 -17.83 25.17
C GLU A 118 -54.72 -18.00 25.38
N ARG A 119 -55.34 -18.85 24.56
CA ARG A 119 -56.57 -19.56 24.94
C ARG A 119 -56.21 -21.03 24.98
N HIS A 120 -55.90 -21.53 26.18
CA HIS A 120 -56.47 -22.77 26.74
C HIS A 120 -55.83 -23.07 28.11
N GLY A 121 -56.61 -23.00 29.20
CA GLY A 121 -56.30 -23.69 30.45
C GLY A 121 -56.71 -22.98 31.74
N SER A 122 -57.79 -23.47 32.37
CA SER A 122 -58.15 -23.44 33.82
C SER A 122 -57.94 -22.14 34.63
N SER A 123 -58.98 -21.44 35.07
CA SER A 123 -59.86 -21.74 36.23
C SER A 123 -59.17 -21.64 37.61
N LEU A 124 -59.58 -20.60 38.35
CA LEU A 124 -59.43 -20.33 39.80
C LEU A 124 -58.05 -19.86 40.30
N ASP A 125 -57.94 -18.62 40.79
CA ASP A 125 -57.96 -18.33 42.24
C ASP A 125 -57.93 -16.80 42.52
N LEU A 126 -58.49 -16.44 43.67
CA LEU A 126 -58.84 -15.10 44.17
C LEU A 126 -57.69 -14.58 45.07
N GLY A 127 -57.20 -13.34 44.87
CA GLY A 127 -56.19 -12.82 45.79
C GLY A 127 -55.71 -11.38 45.56
N GLN A 128 -56.35 -10.46 46.28
CA GLN A 128 -55.82 -9.21 46.86
C GLN A 128 -55.12 -8.14 45.98
N ALA A 129 -55.80 -6.98 45.97
CA ALA A 129 -55.27 -5.61 45.79
C ALA A 129 -54.16 -5.26 46.81
N PRO A 130 -53.55 -4.04 46.84
CA PRO A 130 -53.76 -2.80 46.04
C PRO A 130 -52.43 -2.22 45.48
N TYR A 131 -52.41 -1.27 44.54
CA TYR A 131 -52.24 0.21 44.67
C TYR A 131 -51.76 0.73 43.28
N PRO A 132 -51.57 2.03 43.03
CA PRO A 132 -52.52 3.13 43.03
C PRO A 132 -52.73 3.71 41.61
N ARG A 133 -53.89 4.34 41.40
CA ARG A 133 -54.16 5.24 40.27
C ARG A 133 -53.19 6.42 40.28
N SER A 134 -52.45 6.64 39.20
CA SER A 134 -51.96 7.99 38.86
C SER A 134 -51.96 8.24 37.34
N ARG A 135 -52.89 9.13 36.96
CA ARG A 135 -52.77 10.14 35.88
C ARG A 135 -52.36 9.66 34.47
N ARG A 136 -53.36 9.26 33.69
CA ARG A 136 -53.32 9.35 32.22
C ARG A 136 -53.24 10.83 31.82
N LYS A 137 -52.10 11.24 31.26
CA LYS A 137 -51.98 12.50 30.53
C LYS A 137 -52.21 12.16 29.06
N SER A 138 -53.41 12.46 28.56
CA SER A 138 -53.68 12.47 27.12
C SER A 138 -52.65 13.34 26.42
N LYS A 139 -51.90 12.77 25.49
CA LYS A 139 -51.16 13.54 24.51
C LYS A 139 -51.61 13.09 23.12
N SER A 140 -52.50 13.93 22.59
CA SER A 140 -52.77 14.24 21.18
C SER A 140 -52.73 13.10 20.17
N ARG A 141 -53.91 12.83 19.60
CA ARG A 141 -54.14 12.60 18.17
C ARG A 141 -52.97 13.11 17.33
N ILE A 142 -52.19 12.17 16.82
CA ILE A 142 -51.30 12.38 15.68
C ILE A 142 -52.25 12.53 14.49
N THR A 143 -52.26 13.74 13.93
CA THR A 143 -52.86 14.02 12.63
C THR A 143 -52.25 13.05 11.63
N THR A 144 -53.11 12.23 11.03
CA THR A 144 -52.83 11.54 9.78
C THR A 144 -52.21 12.53 8.79
N ASP A 145 -51.27 12.06 7.98
CA ASP A 145 -50.70 12.74 6.81
C ASP A 145 -49.35 13.47 6.95
N ARG A 146 -48.45 12.92 7.78
CA ARG A 146 -47.03 12.92 7.43
C ARG A 146 -46.55 11.48 7.47
N VAL A 147 -46.38 10.87 6.31
CA VAL A 147 -45.57 9.65 6.19
C VAL A 147 -44.21 10.00 6.78
N ILE A 148 -43.93 9.54 7.99
CA ILE A 148 -42.62 9.69 8.61
C ILE A 148 -41.73 8.71 7.86
N CYS A 149 -41.15 9.17 6.76
CA CYS A 149 -40.18 8.40 6.02
C CYS A 149 -38.91 8.26 6.88
N LEU A 150 -38.38 7.04 6.94
CA LEU A 150 -37.05 6.83 7.50
C LEU A 150 -36.03 7.64 6.71
N THR A 151 -35.11 8.29 7.42
CA THR A 151 -33.97 8.94 6.77
C THR A 151 -33.09 7.89 6.10
N VAL A 152 -32.30 8.29 5.11
CA VAL A 152 -31.37 7.37 4.43
C VAL A 152 -30.43 6.71 5.43
N GLU A 153 -29.95 7.45 6.44
CA GLU A 153 -29.14 6.92 7.54
C GLU A 153 -29.90 5.84 8.34
N GLN A 154 -31.15 6.10 8.73
CA GLN A 154 -31.98 5.12 9.44
C GLN A 154 -32.26 3.86 8.61
N LYS A 155 -32.43 4.00 7.29
CA LYS A 155 -32.56 2.87 6.36
C LYS A 155 -31.25 2.08 6.28
N CYS A 156 -30.10 2.74 6.17
CA CYS A 156 -28.80 2.09 6.18
C CYS A 156 -28.55 1.31 7.48
N ASP A 157 -28.84 1.90 8.64
CA ASP A 157 -28.71 1.23 9.94
C ASP A 157 -29.61 -0.01 10.04
N LEU A 158 -30.82 0.08 9.49
CA LEU A 158 -31.78 -1.00 9.46
C LEU A 158 -31.33 -2.15 8.55
N VAL A 159 -30.86 -1.82 7.34
CA VAL A 159 -30.26 -2.78 6.41
C VAL A 159 -29.07 -3.49 7.05
N GLN A 160 -28.21 -2.73 7.74
CA GLN A 160 -27.03 -3.30 8.38
C GLN A 160 -27.39 -4.28 9.50
N ARG A 161 -28.37 -3.93 10.35
CA ARG A 161 -28.88 -4.82 11.40
C ARG A 161 -29.50 -6.10 10.83
N GLU A 162 -30.39 -5.98 9.86
CA GLU A 162 -31.00 -7.16 9.20
C GLU A 162 -29.95 -8.04 8.49
N LEU A 163 -28.91 -7.42 7.93
CA LEU A 163 -27.79 -8.14 7.32
C LEU A 163 -26.94 -8.89 8.36
N GLU A 164 -26.71 -8.31 9.54
CA GLU A 164 -26.04 -8.98 10.65
C GLU A 164 -26.88 -10.14 11.20
N GLU A 165 -28.18 -9.92 11.43
CA GLU A 165 -29.11 -10.95 11.90
C GLU A 165 -29.25 -12.12 10.91
N THR A 166 -29.40 -11.84 9.61
CA THR A 166 -29.47 -12.90 8.59
C THR A 166 -28.16 -13.69 8.47
N LYS A 167 -27.00 -13.06 8.72
CA LYS A 167 -25.72 -13.78 8.81
C LYS A 167 -25.69 -14.71 10.02
N GLU A 168 -26.18 -14.27 11.18
CA GLU A 168 -26.30 -15.11 12.38
C GLU A 168 -27.25 -16.29 12.14
N ASP A 169 -28.43 -16.04 11.56
CA ASP A 169 -29.42 -17.06 11.20
C ASP A 169 -28.81 -18.12 10.24
N LEU A 170 -28.06 -17.67 9.23
CA LEU A 170 -27.36 -18.55 8.30
C LEU A 170 -26.28 -19.38 9.01
N GLN A 171 -25.53 -18.79 9.94
CA GLN A 171 -24.51 -19.50 10.70
C GLN A 171 -25.13 -20.56 11.60
N LEU A 172 -26.20 -20.23 12.33
CA LEU A 172 -26.94 -21.17 13.16
C LEU A 172 -27.53 -22.32 12.32
N LEU A 173 -28.12 -22.01 11.17
CA LEU A 173 -28.64 -23.02 10.25
C LEU A 173 -27.53 -23.96 9.77
N LYS A 174 -26.37 -23.39 9.40
CA LYS A 174 -25.20 -24.16 8.99
C LYS A 174 -24.72 -25.10 10.09
N GLU A 175 -24.49 -24.60 11.30
CA GLU A 175 -24.07 -25.42 12.43
C GLU A 175 -25.10 -26.51 12.78
N ASN A 176 -26.39 -26.19 12.74
CA ASN A 176 -27.47 -27.17 12.95
C ASN A 176 -27.43 -28.27 11.88
N SER A 177 -27.27 -27.89 10.61
CA SER A 177 -27.19 -28.82 9.49
C SER A 177 -25.96 -29.73 9.59
N GLU A 178 -24.79 -29.18 9.97
CA GLU A 178 -23.56 -29.93 10.15
C GLU A 178 -23.67 -30.91 11.32
N ARG A 179 -24.23 -30.47 12.46
CA ARG A 179 -24.50 -31.35 13.61
C ARG A 179 -25.44 -32.50 13.22
N THR A 180 -26.47 -32.21 12.45
CA THR A 180 -27.43 -33.21 11.97
C THR A 180 -26.76 -34.20 11.00
N LEU A 181 -25.94 -33.70 10.07
CA LEU A 181 -25.18 -34.53 9.13
C LEU A 181 -24.21 -35.46 9.87
N GLN A 182 -23.46 -34.94 10.84
CA GLN A 182 -22.55 -35.74 11.67
C GLN A 182 -23.29 -36.84 12.44
N ASN A 183 -24.48 -36.56 12.96
CA ASN A 183 -25.32 -37.57 13.61
C ASN A 183 -25.75 -38.67 12.62
N TYR A 184 -26.20 -38.31 11.42
CA TYR A 184 -26.57 -39.30 10.41
C TYR A 184 -25.38 -40.16 9.97
N LEU A 185 -24.20 -39.57 9.81
CA LEU A 185 -22.97 -40.31 9.51
C LEU A 185 -22.62 -41.30 10.63
N ALA A 186 -22.69 -40.87 11.89
CA ALA A 186 -22.45 -41.76 13.03
C ALA A 186 -23.46 -42.92 13.10
N ILE A 187 -24.73 -42.66 12.77
CA ILE A 187 -25.78 -43.70 12.71
C ILE A 187 -25.48 -44.70 11.59
N LEU A 188 -25.07 -44.24 10.41
CA LEU A 188 -24.70 -45.10 9.29
C LEU A 188 -23.50 -45.98 9.64
N GLU A 189 -22.43 -45.39 10.19
CA GLU A 189 -21.25 -46.15 10.61
C GLU A 189 -21.58 -47.20 11.68
N GLU A 190 -22.43 -46.87 12.65
CA GLU A 190 -22.90 -47.82 13.65
C GLU A 190 -23.71 -48.96 13.03
N ALA A 191 -24.59 -48.64 12.07
CA ALA A 191 -25.40 -49.62 11.36
C ALA A 191 -24.52 -50.59 10.54
N ASP A 192 -23.49 -50.08 9.86
CA ASP A 192 -22.54 -50.89 9.10
C ASP A 192 -21.77 -51.85 10.02
N ILE A 193 -21.28 -51.35 11.17
CA ILE A 193 -20.61 -52.19 12.18
C ILE A 193 -21.56 -53.29 12.67
N ARG A 194 -22.80 -52.93 13.05
CA ARG A 194 -23.80 -53.90 13.51
C ARG A 194 -24.13 -54.94 12.45
N LEU A 195 -24.24 -54.54 11.19
CA LEU A 195 -24.54 -55.45 10.09
C LEU A 195 -23.43 -56.49 9.90
N VAL A 196 -22.17 -56.07 9.98
CA VAL A 196 -21.01 -56.98 9.93
C VAL A 196 -21.01 -57.93 11.14
N GLU A 197 -21.29 -57.41 12.34
CA GLU A 197 -21.34 -58.21 13.57
C GLU A 197 -22.47 -59.25 13.55
N ILE A 198 -23.67 -58.87 13.10
CA ILE A 198 -24.82 -59.79 12.98
C ILE A 198 -24.52 -60.89 11.97
N LYS A 199 -23.96 -60.54 10.80
CA LYS A 199 -23.56 -61.55 9.80
C LYS A 199 -22.55 -62.53 10.36
N ARG A 200 -21.54 -62.04 11.07
CA ARG A 200 -20.54 -62.88 11.74
C ARG A 200 -21.19 -63.79 12.79
N ALA A 201 -22.02 -63.24 13.67
CA ALA A 201 -22.72 -63.99 14.71
C ALA A 201 -23.64 -65.07 14.12
N MET A 202 -24.32 -64.79 13.00
CA MET A 202 -25.15 -65.76 12.29
C MET A 202 -24.33 -66.94 11.76
N ILE A 203 -23.17 -66.67 11.14
CA ILE A 203 -22.27 -67.71 10.62
C ILE A 203 -21.69 -68.55 11.76
N GLU A 204 -21.26 -67.90 12.84
CA GLU A 204 -20.72 -68.57 14.03
C GLU A 204 -21.79 -69.44 14.71
N PHE A 205 -23.01 -68.95 14.85
CA PHE A 205 -24.14 -69.72 15.41
C PHE A 205 -24.48 -70.94 14.55
N ASP A 206 -24.57 -70.79 13.22
CA ASP A 206 -24.82 -71.93 12.33
C ASP A 206 -23.71 -73.00 12.44
N LYS A 207 -22.45 -72.55 12.50
CA LYS A 207 -21.29 -73.44 12.62
C LYS A 207 -21.24 -74.16 13.98
N ASP A 208 -21.37 -73.42 15.07
CA ASP A 208 -21.05 -73.93 16.41
C ASP A 208 -22.25 -74.60 17.07
N ILE A 209 -23.47 -74.18 16.71
CA ILE A 209 -24.72 -74.67 17.29
C ILE A 209 -25.47 -75.56 16.29
N VAL A 210 -25.94 -75.02 15.17
CA VAL A 210 -26.83 -75.75 14.23
C VAL A 210 -26.14 -77.00 13.67
N LYS A 211 -24.92 -76.86 13.12
CA LYS A 211 -24.15 -77.99 12.57
C LYS A 211 -23.65 -78.97 13.63
N THR A 212 -23.47 -78.53 14.87
CA THR A 212 -23.02 -79.42 15.97
C THR A 212 -24.18 -80.26 16.50
N ILE A 213 -25.36 -79.66 16.66
CA ILE A 213 -26.56 -80.34 17.16
C ILE A 213 -27.07 -81.36 16.14
N THR A 214 -27.08 -81.01 14.85
CA THR A 214 -27.51 -81.93 13.78
C THR A 214 -26.66 -83.19 13.67
N LYS A 215 -25.38 -83.14 14.07
CA LYS A 215 -24.46 -84.28 14.07
C LYS A 215 -24.59 -85.18 15.31
N LYS A 216 -25.09 -84.67 16.44
CA LYS A 216 -25.18 -85.41 17.72
C LYS A 216 -26.64 -85.64 18.09
N LYS A 217 -27.14 -86.88 17.95
CA LYS A 217 -28.52 -87.22 18.32
C LYS A 217 -28.71 -87.20 19.85
N GLY A 218 -29.46 -86.23 20.37
CA GLY A 218 -29.90 -86.16 21.76
C GLY A 218 -30.42 -84.78 22.18
N SER A 219 -31.68 -84.69 22.59
CA SER A 219 -32.37 -83.43 22.94
C SER A 219 -31.69 -82.65 24.09
N VAL A 220 -31.20 -83.35 25.11
CA VAL A 220 -30.54 -82.74 26.28
C VAL A 220 -29.16 -82.14 25.92
N ILE A 221 -28.45 -82.74 24.97
CA ILE A 221 -27.15 -82.23 24.49
C ILE A 221 -27.36 -80.97 23.64
N ALA A 222 -28.47 -80.92 22.90
CA ALA A 222 -28.84 -79.77 22.10
C ALA A 222 -29.17 -78.55 22.97
N SER A 223 -29.98 -78.72 24.01
CA SER A 223 -30.35 -77.63 24.92
C SER A 223 -29.16 -77.11 25.74
N ASP A 224 -28.29 -77.97 26.27
CA ASP A 224 -27.08 -77.55 27.00
C ASP A 224 -26.14 -76.72 26.10
N LYS A 225 -26.02 -77.08 24.82
CA LYS A 225 -25.14 -76.37 23.89
C LYS A 225 -25.67 -74.96 23.58
N VAL A 226 -26.98 -74.81 23.39
CA VAL A 226 -27.62 -73.50 23.19
C VAL A 226 -27.49 -72.65 24.45
N LEU A 227 -27.68 -73.23 25.64
CA LEU A 227 -27.55 -72.50 26.91
C LEU A 227 -26.12 -71.94 27.08
N ARG A 228 -25.10 -72.78 26.90
CA ARG A 228 -23.69 -72.32 26.99
C ARG A 228 -23.36 -71.22 25.99
N TYR A 229 -23.87 -71.33 24.76
CA TYR A 229 -23.69 -70.27 23.76
C TYR A 229 -24.30 -68.94 24.21
N LEU A 230 -25.51 -68.96 24.76
CA LEU A 230 -26.15 -67.75 25.27
C LEU A 230 -25.38 -67.15 26.45
N GLU A 231 -24.88 -67.98 27.37
CA GLU A 231 -24.05 -67.52 28.48
C GLU A 231 -22.72 -66.90 28.01
N ASP A 232 -22.02 -67.56 27.09
CA ASP A 232 -20.76 -67.07 26.52
C ASP A 232 -21.00 -65.78 25.72
N TRP A 233 -22.11 -65.68 24.99
CA TRP A 233 -22.51 -64.47 24.27
C TRP A 233 -22.79 -63.30 25.21
N ILE A 234 -23.52 -63.54 26.31
CA ILE A 234 -23.78 -62.51 27.35
C ILE A 234 -22.45 -62.05 27.96
N ARG A 235 -21.57 -62.98 28.37
CA ARG A 235 -20.25 -62.63 28.93
C ARG A 235 -19.40 -61.84 27.94
N SER A 236 -19.37 -62.23 26.67
CA SER A 236 -18.63 -61.51 25.62
C SER A 236 -19.16 -60.09 25.42
N ARG A 237 -20.48 -59.91 25.42
CA ARG A 237 -21.12 -58.59 25.33
C ARG A 237 -20.78 -57.71 26.53
N ASP A 238 -20.75 -58.26 27.74
CA ASP A 238 -20.40 -57.50 28.95
C ASP A 238 -18.93 -57.03 28.91
N VAL A 239 -18.00 -57.88 28.44
CA VAL A 239 -16.60 -57.49 28.20
C VAL A 239 -16.50 -56.37 27.15
N MET A 240 -17.28 -56.46 26.06
CA MET A 240 -17.28 -55.43 25.02
C MET A 240 -17.84 -54.10 25.54
N LYS A 241 -18.90 -54.15 26.36
CA LYS A 241 -19.48 -52.98 27.02
C LYS A 241 -18.44 -52.26 27.88
N GLU A 242 -17.69 -53.00 28.70
CA GLU A 242 -16.62 -52.44 29.52
C GLU A 242 -15.51 -51.80 28.68
N LYS A 243 -15.11 -52.47 27.58
CA LYS A 243 -14.12 -51.92 26.63
C LYS A 243 -14.59 -50.61 26.00
N ILE A 244 -15.87 -50.49 25.65
CA ILE A 244 -16.45 -49.26 25.11
C ILE A 244 -16.48 -48.17 26.17
N HIS A 245 -16.86 -48.48 27.42
CA HIS A 245 -16.85 -47.52 28.53
C HIS A 245 -15.45 -46.94 28.75
N LEU A 246 -14.43 -47.80 28.88
CA LEU A 246 -13.04 -47.35 29.05
C LEU A 246 -12.56 -46.47 27.88
N LYS A 247 -12.93 -46.82 26.65
CA LYS A 247 -12.58 -46.01 25.47
C LYS A 247 -13.31 -44.67 25.45
N ASN A 248 -14.58 -44.64 25.86
CA ASN A 248 -15.37 -43.41 25.97
C ASN A 248 -14.77 -42.46 27.02
N ASP A 249 -14.37 -42.97 28.17
CA ASP A 249 -13.75 -42.17 29.24
C ASP A 249 -12.37 -41.63 28.80
N SER A 250 -11.57 -42.45 28.12
CA SER A 250 -10.30 -42.00 27.52
C SER A 250 -10.50 -40.86 26.51
N LEU A 251 -11.48 -40.99 25.61
CA LEU A 251 -11.81 -39.97 24.62
C LEU A 251 -12.36 -38.68 25.27
N LYS A 252 -13.17 -38.79 26.34
CA LYS A 252 -13.63 -37.63 27.11
C LYS A 252 -12.46 -36.86 27.73
N VAL A 253 -11.47 -37.55 28.29
CA VAL A 253 -10.26 -36.93 28.84
C VAL A 253 -9.46 -36.25 27.72
N GLN A 254 -9.27 -36.92 26.58
CA GLN A 254 -8.58 -36.34 25.43
C GLN A 254 -9.29 -35.09 24.89
N LYS A 255 -10.62 -35.12 24.77
CA LYS A 255 -11.44 -33.96 24.40
C LYS A 255 -11.20 -32.78 25.35
N LYS A 256 -11.28 -33.01 26.66
CA LYS A 256 -11.03 -31.97 27.68
C LYS A 256 -9.62 -31.40 27.56
N LYS A 257 -8.61 -32.24 27.33
CA LYS A 257 -7.22 -31.80 27.12
C LYS A 257 -7.08 -30.91 25.88
N MET A 258 -7.67 -31.31 24.75
CA MET A 258 -7.64 -30.52 23.52
C MET A 258 -8.38 -29.19 23.66
N GLN A 259 -9.53 -29.19 24.33
CA GLN A 259 -10.27 -27.96 24.65
C GLN A 259 -9.46 -27.01 25.54
N MET A 260 -8.73 -27.54 26.54
CA MET A 260 -7.85 -26.72 27.38
C MET A 260 -6.68 -26.13 26.58
N GLN A 261 -6.08 -26.93 25.70
CA GLN A 261 -5.00 -26.45 24.82
C GLN A 261 -5.48 -25.36 23.86
N LEU A 262 -6.71 -25.49 23.33
CA LEU A 262 -7.32 -24.47 22.50
C LEU A 262 -7.50 -23.16 23.28
N LYS A 263 -8.09 -23.22 24.48
CA LYS A 263 -8.24 -22.04 25.35
C LYS A 263 -6.92 -21.35 25.68
N GLN A 264 -5.89 -22.11 26.02
CA GLN A 264 -4.55 -21.55 26.28
C GLN A 264 -3.96 -20.86 25.04
N LYS A 265 -4.25 -21.37 23.84
CA LYS A 265 -3.82 -20.76 22.57
C LYS A 265 -4.63 -19.51 22.23
N GLU A 266 -5.91 -19.51 22.55
CA GLU A 266 -6.81 -18.35 22.42
C GLU A 266 -6.37 -17.22 23.37
N GLU A 267 -6.14 -17.52 24.65
CA GLU A 267 -5.64 -16.55 25.65
C GLU A 267 -4.25 -16.00 25.29
N LEU A 268 -3.36 -16.84 24.72
CA LEU A 268 -2.08 -16.38 24.19
C LEU A 268 -2.23 -15.50 22.94
N GLY A 269 -3.26 -15.76 22.12
CA GLY A 269 -3.65 -14.90 21.00
C GLY A 269 -4.27 -13.59 21.46
N GLU A 270 -4.98 -13.59 22.60
CA GLU A 270 -5.57 -12.41 23.22
C GLU A 270 -4.49 -11.49 23.82
N ALA A 271 -3.36 -12.04 24.30
CA ALA A 271 -2.19 -11.26 24.69
C ALA A 271 -1.52 -10.51 23.52
N LEU A 272 -1.84 -10.89 22.28
CA LEU A 272 -1.33 -10.30 21.06
C LEU A 272 -2.48 -9.58 20.36
N HIS A 273 -2.88 -8.42 20.89
CA HIS A 273 -4.02 -7.70 20.36
C HIS A 273 -3.75 -7.30 18.91
N GLU A 274 -4.74 -7.54 18.04
CA GLU A 274 -4.73 -7.03 16.66
C GLU A 274 -4.48 -5.52 16.64
N VAL A 275 -4.94 -4.81 17.68
CA VAL A 275 -4.67 -3.37 17.89
C VAL A 275 -3.18 -3.08 18.05
N ASP A 276 -2.43 -3.86 18.81
CA ASP A 276 -0.99 -3.68 19.00
C ASP A 276 -0.22 -3.91 17.69
N PHE A 277 -0.66 -4.90 16.90
CA PHE A 277 -0.12 -5.13 15.56
C PHE A 277 -0.41 -3.98 14.59
N GLN A 278 -1.64 -3.47 14.62
CA GLN A 278 -2.02 -2.32 13.80
C GLN A 278 -1.25 -1.08 14.23
N GLN A 279 -1.06 -0.87 15.54
CA GLN A 279 -0.24 0.21 16.07
C GLN A 279 1.21 0.09 15.59
N LEU A 280 1.83 -1.09 15.68
CA LEU A 280 3.19 -1.32 15.16
C LEU A 280 3.29 -1.05 13.65
N LYS A 281 2.27 -1.42 12.87
CA LYS A 281 2.23 -1.11 11.43
C LYS A 281 2.16 0.39 11.18
N ILE A 282 1.35 1.12 11.95
CA ILE A 282 1.22 2.57 11.86
C ILE A 282 2.54 3.25 12.24
N GLU A 283 3.15 2.85 13.35
CA GLU A 283 4.43 3.40 13.81
C GLU A 283 5.54 3.16 12.79
N ASN A 284 5.62 1.96 12.22
CA ASN A 284 6.61 1.64 11.19
C ASN A 284 6.40 2.49 9.92
N ALA A 285 5.15 2.65 9.47
CA ALA A 285 4.83 3.53 8.34
C ALA A 285 5.25 4.99 8.61
N GLN A 286 4.97 5.51 9.81
CA GLN A 286 5.38 6.85 10.22
C GLN A 286 6.92 7.00 10.28
N PHE A 287 7.64 5.98 10.73
CA PHE A 287 9.11 6.02 10.74
C PHE A 287 9.70 5.99 9.32
N LEU A 288 9.12 5.22 8.41
CA LEU A 288 9.52 5.20 7.01
C LEU A 288 9.32 6.57 6.35
N GLU A 289 8.17 7.20 6.57
CA GLU A 289 7.89 8.54 6.06
C GLU A 289 8.90 9.57 6.60
N LYS A 290 9.20 9.54 7.90
CA LYS A 290 10.22 10.41 8.49
C LYS A 290 11.62 10.15 7.92
N ILE A 291 11.97 8.90 7.64
CA ILE A 291 13.25 8.55 7.01
C ILE A 291 13.31 9.15 5.60
N ASP A 292 12.23 9.03 4.83
CA ASP A 292 12.15 9.57 3.48
C ASP A 292 12.21 11.10 3.46
N GLU A 293 11.54 11.79 4.37
CA GLU A 293 11.67 13.24 4.56
C GLU A 293 13.12 13.66 4.81
N ARG A 294 13.79 13.03 5.78
CA ARG A 294 15.19 13.35 6.11
C ARG A 294 16.12 13.04 4.94
N ASN A 295 15.86 11.98 4.17
CA ASN A 295 16.62 11.64 2.98
C ASN A 295 16.46 12.69 1.87
N GLN A 296 15.24 13.21 1.68
CA GLN A 296 14.98 14.29 0.73
C GLN A 296 15.68 15.59 1.15
N GLU A 297 15.60 15.98 2.43
CA GLU A 297 16.33 17.12 2.99
C GLU A 297 17.85 16.96 2.79
N LEU A 298 18.39 15.78 3.06
CA LEU A 298 19.80 15.47 2.86
C LEU A 298 20.22 15.60 1.39
N LEU A 299 19.37 15.16 0.46
CA LEU A 299 19.61 15.29 -0.97
C LEU A 299 19.64 16.76 -1.40
N GLN A 300 18.67 17.56 -0.96
CA GLN A 300 18.63 19.00 -1.24
C GLN A 300 19.88 19.72 -0.70
N LEU A 301 20.31 19.36 0.53
CA LEU A 301 21.50 19.94 1.13
C LEU A 301 22.75 19.56 0.33
N LYS A 302 22.89 18.30 -0.11
CA LYS A 302 23.99 17.85 -0.98
C LYS A 302 24.06 18.63 -2.29
N LEU A 303 22.92 18.85 -2.95
CA LEU A 303 22.84 19.66 -4.18
C LEU A 303 23.29 21.10 -3.91
N THR A 304 22.83 21.69 -2.80
CA THR A 304 23.21 23.05 -2.39
C THR A 304 24.71 23.17 -2.11
N VAL A 305 25.29 22.19 -1.40
CA VAL A 305 26.74 22.12 -1.16
C VAL A 305 27.51 21.98 -2.48
N GLY A 306 27.03 21.14 -3.40
CA GLY A 306 27.62 20.99 -4.74
C GLY A 306 27.64 22.32 -5.50
N ASN A 307 26.51 23.03 -5.55
CA ASN A 307 26.39 24.31 -6.24
C ASN A 307 27.27 25.40 -5.61
N THR A 308 27.26 25.52 -4.28
CA THR A 308 28.11 26.49 -3.57
C THR A 308 29.59 26.19 -3.77
N LEU A 309 30.00 24.91 -3.82
CA LEU A 309 31.38 24.51 -4.13
C LEU A 309 31.78 24.88 -5.57
N GLN A 310 30.88 24.73 -6.55
CA GLN A 310 31.13 25.16 -7.92
C GLN A 310 31.35 26.68 -8.00
N ILE A 311 30.48 27.47 -7.35
CA ILE A 311 30.60 28.93 -7.27
C ILE A 311 31.91 29.32 -6.59
N LEU A 312 32.24 28.69 -5.45
CA LEU A 312 33.49 28.94 -4.73
C LEU A 312 34.71 28.67 -5.63
N ASN A 313 34.73 27.55 -6.35
CA ASN A 313 35.82 27.22 -7.26
C ASN A 313 35.93 28.20 -8.42
N PHE A 314 34.81 28.67 -8.97
CA PHE A 314 34.79 29.71 -9.99
C PHE A 314 35.47 30.99 -9.49
N TYR A 315 35.07 31.51 -8.32
CA TYR A 315 35.66 32.71 -7.75
C TYR A 315 37.12 32.53 -7.31
N LYS A 316 37.48 31.34 -6.81
CA LYS A 316 38.87 30.99 -6.50
C LYS A 316 39.77 31.07 -7.75
N ARG A 317 39.31 30.54 -8.90
CA ARG A 317 40.03 30.65 -10.18
C ARG A 317 40.15 32.10 -10.64
N LYS A 318 39.06 32.87 -10.56
CA LYS A 318 39.06 34.29 -10.92
C LYS A 318 40.02 35.11 -10.05
N LEU A 319 40.05 34.84 -8.75
CA LEU A 319 40.99 35.45 -7.82
C LEU A 319 42.44 35.09 -8.18
N HIS A 320 42.75 33.80 -8.37
CA HIS A 320 44.09 33.36 -8.78
C HIS A 320 44.57 34.06 -10.07
N TYR A 321 43.69 34.18 -11.07
CA TYR A 321 44.00 34.91 -12.29
C TYR A 321 44.29 36.40 -12.02
N ALA A 322 43.44 37.08 -11.25
CA ALA A 322 43.65 38.48 -10.90
C ALA A 322 44.94 38.70 -10.11
N THR A 323 45.27 37.80 -9.17
CA THR A 323 46.53 37.83 -8.41
C THR A 323 47.74 37.59 -9.33
N ALA A 324 47.67 36.63 -10.25
CA ALA A 324 48.73 36.40 -11.23
C ALA A 324 48.94 37.62 -12.15
N MET A 325 47.85 38.24 -12.61
CA MET A 325 47.93 39.48 -13.39
C MET A 325 48.53 40.63 -12.58
N ALA A 326 48.11 40.81 -11.32
CA ALA A 326 48.66 41.85 -10.44
C ALA A 326 50.17 41.66 -10.21
N THR A 327 50.61 40.44 -9.94
CA THR A 327 52.05 40.13 -9.78
C THR A 327 52.84 40.37 -11.08
N TYR A 328 52.26 40.05 -12.24
CA TYR A 328 52.85 40.40 -13.54
C TYR A 328 52.98 41.91 -13.72
N LEU A 329 51.90 42.67 -13.48
CA LEU A 329 51.91 44.13 -13.62
C LEU A 329 52.88 44.81 -12.67
N VAL A 330 53.00 44.34 -11.42
CA VAL A 330 54.00 44.84 -10.46
C VAL A 330 55.42 44.63 -11.00
N ARG A 331 55.70 43.47 -11.58
CA ARG A 331 57.00 43.18 -12.21
C ARG A 331 57.27 44.09 -13.41
N ASP A 332 56.27 44.26 -14.29
CA ASP A 332 56.35 45.11 -15.48
C ASP A 332 56.55 46.60 -15.10
N ILE A 333 55.86 47.08 -14.08
CA ILE A 333 56.07 48.43 -13.51
C ILE A 333 57.50 48.58 -12.98
N ALA A 334 58.01 47.60 -12.23
CA ALA A 334 59.38 47.63 -11.72
C ALA A 334 60.41 47.69 -12.86
N GLN A 335 60.23 46.85 -13.90
CA GLN A 335 61.09 46.84 -15.09
C GLN A 335 61.05 48.19 -15.84
N ARG A 336 59.87 48.79 -16.01
CA ARG A 336 59.73 50.12 -16.63
C ARG A 336 60.38 51.21 -15.80
N LYS A 337 60.25 51.18 -14.47
CA LYS A 337 60.91 52.14 -13.57
C LYS A 337 62.44 52.05 -13.70
N GLU A 338 63.00 50.84 -13.68
CA GLU A 338 64.44 50.65 -13.88
C GLU A 338 64.91 51.19 -15.24
N SER A 339 64.12 50.97 -16.29
CA SER A 339 64.42 51.50 -17.63
C SER A 339 64.36 53.03 -17.67
N LEU A 340 63.36 53.64 -17.01
CA LEU A 340 63.27 55.10 -16.88
C LEU A 340 64.45 55.69 -16.10
N GLU A 341 64.90 55.03 -15.03
CA GLU A 341 66.08 55.45 -14.27
C GLU A 341 67.38 55.38 -15.10
N LYS A 342 67.51 54.40 -16.00
CA LYS A 342 68.63 54.34 -16.97
C LYS A 342 68.57 55.51 -17.95
N ILE A 343 67.42 55.73 -18.59
CA ILE A 343 67.22 56.83 -19.55
C ILE A 343 67.44 58.19 -18.88
N ALA A 344 66.97 58.38 -17.64
CA ALA A 344 67.17 59.63 -16.91
C ALA A 344 68.66 59.89 -16.63
N ARG A 345 69.43 58.86 -16.25
CA ARG A 345 70.89 58.97 -16.08
C ARG A 345 71.58 59.29 -17.41
N GLU A 346 71.21 58.61 -18.49
CA GLU A 346 71.74 58.89 -19.83
C GLU A 346 71.43 60.33 -20.27
N ALA A 347 70.22 60.83 -20.01
CA ALA A 347 69.82 62.19 -20.34
C ALA A 347 70.68 63.25 -19.60
N ILE A 348 71.00 63.02 -18.32
CA ILE A 348 71.90 63.89 -17.56
C ILE A 348 73.31 63.88 -18.19
N LEU A 349 73.85 62.70 -18.51
CA LEU A 349 75.15 62.58 -19.15
C LEU A 349 75.20 63.28 -20.51
N VAL A 350 74.18 63.07 -21.36
CA VAL A 350 74.07 63.73 -22.66
C VAL A 350 73.97 65.25 -22.50
N GLU A 351 73.24 65.76 -21.50
CA GLU A 351 73.17 67.19 -21.23
C GLU A 351 74.51 67.77 -20.78
N GLU A 352 75.24 67.07 -19.91
CA GLU A 352 76.60 67.47 -19.51
C GLU A 352 77.56 67.50 -20.71
N GLU A 353 77.51 66.48 -21.58
CA GLU A 353 78.28 66.43 -22.82
C GLU A 353 77.88 67.55 -23.79
N ARG A 354 76.58 67.82 -23.94
CA ARG A 354 76.04 68.91 -24.75
C ARG A 354 76.56 70.25 -24.27
N VAL A 355 76.55 70.53 -22.96
CA VAL A 355 77.09 71.77 -22.38
C VAL A 355 78.60 71.88 -22.61
N LYS A 356 79.37 70.81 -22.39
CA LYS A 356 80.83 70.80 -22.69
C LYS A 356 81.08 71.12 -24.16
N ALA A 357 80.36 70.48 -25.07
CA ALA A 357 80.44 70.71 -26.50
C ALA A 357 80.04 72.16 -26.88
N GLU A 358 78.99 72.72 -26.27
CA GLU A 358 78.59 74.11 -26.48
C GLU A 358 79.63 75.11 -26.02
N VAL A 359 80.24 74.91 -24.83
CA VAL A 359 81.30 75.77 -24.32
C VAL A 359 82.51 75.74 -25.27
N LEU A 360 82.90 74.54 -25.72
CA LEU A 360 83.98 74.35 -26.68
C LEU A 360 83.65 75.02 -28.02
N ASN A 361 82.42 74.85 -28.55
CA ASN A 361 81.97 75.49 -29.78
C ASN A 361 82.00 77.02 -29.66
N LYS A 362 81.51 77.58 -28.54
CA LYS A 362 81.60 79.02 -28.25
C LYS A 362 83.04 79.52 -28.20
N LYS A 363 83.97 78.74 -27.62
CA LYS A 363 85.41 79.09 -27.59
C LYS A 363 86.00 79.10 -29.00
N LEU A 364 85.73 78.06 -29.80
CA LEU A 364 86.20 77.99 -31.19
C LEU A 364 85.63 79.13 -32.04
N ARG A 365 84.34 79.47 -31.88
CA ARG A 365 83.73 80.63 -32.56
C ARG A 365 84.35 81.96 -32.14
N ARG A 366 84.67 82.14 -30.85
CA ARG A 366 85.41 83.30 -30.35
C ARG A 366 86.81 83.38 -30.96
N GLN A 367 87.55 82.27 -30.95
CA GLN A 367 88.85 82.19 -31.60
C GLN A 367 88.77 82.52 -33.09
N LEU A 368 87.75 82.04 -33.80
CA LEU A 368 87.51 82.36 -35.20
C LEU A 368 87.20 83.86 -35.43
N ALA A 369 86.49 84.51 -34.50
CA ALA A 369 86.17 85.93 -34.56
C ALA A 369 87.37 86.84 -34.17
N GLU A 370 88.18 86.42 -33.20
CA GLU A 370 89.41 87.11 -32.78
C GLU A 370 90.57 86.88 -33.76
N TYR A 371 90.51 85.80 -34.55
CA TYR A 371 91.48 85.49 -35.59
C TYR A 371 91.41 86.53 -36.70
N LYS A 372 92.32 87.51 -36.62
CA LYS A 372 92.53 88.53 -37.66
C LYS A 372 93.70 88.11 -38.51
N VAL A 373 93.43 87.85 -39.79
CA VAL A 373 94.47 87.75 -40.81
C VAL A 373 94.88 89.19 -41.15
N PRO A 374 96.16 89.58 -41.00
CA PRO A 374 96.62 90.90 -41.43
C PRO A 374 96.26 91.10 -42.90
N PRO A 375 95.78 92.30 -43.30
CA PRO A 375 95.56 92.61 -44.71
C PRO A 375 96.83 92.28 -45.49
N VAL A 376 96.70 91.59 -46.63
CA VAL A 376 97.84 91.08 -47.43
C VAL A 376 98.87 92.19 -47.69
N LEU A 377 98.40 93.42 -47.93
CA LEU A 377 99.26 94.58 -48.11
C LEU A 377 100.08 94.93 -46.85
N ASN A 378 99.50 94.88 -45.65
CA ASN A 378 100.25 95.13 -44.41
C ASN A 378 101.28 94.03 -44.15
N TYR A 379 100.91 92.77 -44.40
CA TYR A 379 101.86 91.66 -44.31
C TYR A 379 103.02 91.82 -45.31
N VAL A 380 102.73 92.26 -46.54
CA VAL A 380 103.74 92.54 -47.56
C VAL A 380 104.61 93.74 -47.16
N HIS A 381 104.03 94.84 -46.65
CA HIS A 381 104.80 96.00 -46.18
C HIS A 381 105.68 95.65 -44.98
N GLU A 382 105.18 94.89 -44.00
CA GLU A 382 105.99 94.40 -42.88
C GLU A 382 107.09 93.45 -43.37
N LYS A 383 106.81 92.61 -44.38
CA LYS A 383 107.82 91.69 -44.95
C LYS A 383 108.88 92.43 -45.76
N VAL A 384 108.51 93.48 -46.48
CA VAL A 384 109.44 94.40 -47.14
C VAL A 384 110.24 95.17 -46.10
N ALA A 385 109.62 95.66 -45.03
CA ALA A 385 110.34 96.34 -43.94
C ALA A 385 111.32 95.40 -43.21
N VAL A 386 110.95 94.13 -43.00
CA VAL A 386 111.87 93.10 -42.49
C VAL A 386 113.01 92.87 -43.47
N HIS A 387 112.73 92.79 -44.78
CA HIS A 387 113.76 92.64 -45.79
C HIS A 387 114.70 93.86 -45.89
N ASP A 388 114.16 95.08 -45.75
CA ASP A 388 114.93 96.32 -45.73
C ASP A 388 115.76 96.42 -44.45
N LEU A 389 115.22 95.99 -43.31
CA LEU A 389 115.96 95.87 -42.06
C LEU A 389 117.07 94.81 -42.18
N GLU A 390 116.81 93.63 -42.74
CA GLU A 390 117.81 92.60 -43.03
C GLU A 390 118.89 93.12 -43.99
N ASN A 391 118.53 93.89 -45.01
CA ASN A 391 119.47 94.53 -45.92
C ASN A 391 120.27 95.63 -45.21
N SER A 392 119.64 96.44 -44.36
CA SER A 392 120.34 97.44 -43.55
C SER A 392 121.27 96.78 -42.53
N LEU A 393 120.87 95.65 -41.94
CA LEU A 393 121.68 94.84 -41.03
C LEU A 393 122.86 94.27 -41.80
N ARG A 394 122.68 93.77 -43.02
CA ARG A 394 123.78 93.40 -43.96
C ARG A 394 124.68 94.57 -44.35
N ILE A 395 124.13 95.78 -44.52
CA ILE A 395 124.91 96.98 -44.83
C ILE A 395 125.69 97.44 -43.59
N TRP A 396 125.11 97.35 -42.40
CA TRP A 396 125.79 97.62 -41.13
C TRP A 396 126.83 96.55 -40.84
N GLU A 397 126.56 95.27 -41.08
CA GLU A 397 127.54 94.17 -41.03
C GLU A 397 128.69 94.46 -42.01
N ARG A 398 128.41 94.87 -43.25
CA ARG A 398 129.46 95.27 -44.21
C ARG A 398 130.18 96.56 -43.82
N LYS A 399 129.53 97.51 -43.14
CA LYS A 399 130.18 98.74 -42.63
C LYS A 399 131.03 98.44 -41.39
N VAL A 400 130.62 97.49 -40.55
CA VAL A 400 131.42 96.96 -39.45
C VAL A 400 132.61 96.19 -40.03
N GLU A 401 132.43 95.36 -41.07
CA GLU A 401 133.54 94.71 -41.80
C GLU A 401 134.51 95.70 -42.47
N ILE A 402 134.06 96.89 -42.88
CA ILE A 402 134.91 97.96 -43.44
C ILE A 402 135.60 98.80 -42.34
N VAL A 403 135.05 98.83 -41.12
CA VAL A 403 135.64 99.51 -39.94
C VAL A 403 136.54 98.57 -39.12
N GLU A 404 136.37 97.26 -39.24
CA GLU A 404 137.22 96.23 -38.62
C GLU A 404 138.30 95.68 -39.58
N GLY A 405 138.36 96.21 -40.81
CA GLY A 405 139.30 95.82 -41.89
C GLY A 405 140.38 96.85 -42.27
N LEU A 406 140.52 97.94 -41.51
CA LEU A 406 141.61 98.93 -41.52
C LEU A 406 141.87 99.37 -40.07
#